data_AF-A0AAP0ECV8-F1
#
_entry.id   AF-A0AAP0ECV8-F1
#
_cell.length_a   1.000
_cell.length_b   1.000
_cell.length_c   1.000
_cell.angle_alpha   90.00
_cell.angle_beta   90.00
_cell.angle_gamma   90.00
#
_symmetry.space_group_name_H-M   'P 1'
#
loop_
_entity.id
_entity.type
_entity.pdbx_description
1 polymer ?
#
loop_
_entity_poly.entity_id
_entity_poly.type
_entity_poly.pdbx_seq_one_letter_code
_entity_poly.pdbx_strand_id
1 'polypeptide(L)'
;MILVLSIFLSLVIISIYTANLTTWLTVNKLNPNVDISEMKNEVIGCDAGSIVNYLIDVVHFPPENIKTMSSHEENPQAFRRGEIAAAFLSVPHGKVFISKYCNDFVAAGPIYNFAGFGFAFPKRSPMLPDFSEIILELIEKGRVQELENEMLR
;
A
#
# COMPACT_ATOMS: atom_id res chain seq x y z
N MET A 1 19.08 -35.00 -41.00
CA MET A 1 19.82 -33.97 -40.25
C MET A 1 19.05 -32.65 -40.18
N ILE A 2 18.65 -32.06 -41.32
CA ILE A 2 17.90 -30.78 -41.35
C ILE A 2 16.56 -30.86 -40.59
N LEU A 3 15.75 -31.91 -40.81
CA LEU A 3 14.46 -32.09 -40.12
C LEU A 3 14.61 -32.13 -38.59
N VAL A 4 15.63 -32.83 -38.10
CA VAL A 4 15.94 -32.94 -36.66
C VAL A 4 16.36 -31.58 -36.10
N LEU A 5 17.18 -30.83 -36.84
CA LEU A 5 17.61 -29.49 -36.46
C LEU A 5 16.44 -28.50 -36.41
N SER A 6 15.51 -28.57 -37.38
CA SER A 6 14.33 -27.72 -37.44
C SER A 6 13.33 -28.02 -36.32
N ILE A 7 13.10 -29.31 -36.01
CA ILE A 7 12.26 -29.71 -34.87
C ILE A 7 12.89 -29.21 -33.56
N PHE A 8 14.20 -29.39 -33.39
CA PHE A 8 14.91 -28.88 -32.22
C PHE A 8 14.76 -27.36 -32.07
N LEU A 9 14.96 -26.59 -33.15
CA LEU A 9 14.79 -25.14 -33.13
C LEU A 9 13.36 -24.72 -32.76
N SER A 10 12.35 -25.41 -33.30
CA SER A 10 10.94 -25.13 -32.98
C SER A 10 10.61 -25.36 -31.51
N LEU A 11 11.17 -26.43 -30.92
CA LEU A 11 11.01 -26.74 -29.50
C LEU A 11 11.65 -25.66 -28.60
N VAL A 12 12.84 -25.17 -28.98
CA VAL A 12 13.52 -24.08 -28.26
C VAL A 12 12.65 -22.82 -28.25
N ILE A 13 12.09 -22.42 -29.41
CA ILE A 13 11.22 -21.23 -29.51
C ILE A 13 9.97 -21.38 -28.65
N ILE A 14 9.31 -22.54 -28.68
CA ILE A 14 8.12 -22.81 -27.85
C ILE A 14 8.48 -22.75 -26.37
N SER A 15 9.64 -23.29 -25.97
CA SER A 15 10.09 -23.24 -24.58
C SER A 15 10.33 -21.80 -24.10
N ILE A 16 10.95 -20.95 -24.92
CA ILE A 16 11.21 -19.54 -24.61
C ILE A 16 9.89 -18.78 -24.49
N TYR A 17 8.96 -18.99 -25.43
CA TYR A 17 7.65 -18.36 -25.37
C TYR A 17 6.87 -18.78 -24.12
N THR A 18 6.87 -20.07 -23.81
CA THR A 18 6.21 -20.62 -22.61
C THR A 18 6.86 -20.09 -21.33
N ALA A 19 8.19 -20.00 -21.29
CA ALA A 19 8.93 -19.45 -20.16
C ALA A 19 8.59 -17.96 -19.95
N ASN A 20 8.59 -17.14 -21.01
CA ASN A 20 8.25 -15.73 -20.92
C ASN A 20 6.80 -15.51 -20.47
N LEU A 21 5.86 -16.27 -21.02
CA LEU A 21 4.45 -16.21 -20.63
C LEU A 21 4.26 -16.64 -19.17
N THR A 22 4.93 -17.71 -18.75
CA THR A 22 4.88 -18.22 -17.37
C THR A 22 5.47 -17.18 -16.41
N THR A 23 6.60 -16.57 -16.74
CA THR A 23 7.20 -15.49 -15.94
C THR A 23 6.22 -14.33 -15.77
N TRP A 24 5.60 -13.85 -16.85
CA TRP A 24 4.63 -12.76 -16.77
C TRP A 24 3.42 -13.10 -15.89
N LEU A 25 2.87 -14.30 -16.04
CA LEU A 25 1.75 -14.78 -15.22
C LEU A 25 2.13 -15.01 -13.74
N THR A 26 3.39 -15.36 -13.47
CA THR A 26 3.87 -15.64 -12.12
C THR A 26 4.23 -14.36 -11.38
N VAL A 27 4.87 -13.39 -12.06
CA VAL A 27 5.20 -12.06 -11.48
C VAL A 27 3.95 -11.32 -11.02
N ASN A 28 2.88 -11.35 -11.82
CA ASN A 28 1.62 -10.66 -11.47
C ASN A 28 0.85 -11.29 -10.30
N LYS A 29 1.19 -12.53 -9.89
CA LYS A 29 0.53 -13.25 -8.79
C LYS A 29 1.30 -13.24 -7.48
N LEU A 30 2.53 -12.71 -7.46
CA LEU A 30 3.28 -12.54 -6.23
C LEU A 30 2.64 -11.40 -5.45
N ASN A 31 1.87 -11.72 -4.41
CA ASN A 31 1.54 -10.75 -3.38
C ASN A 31 2.83 -10.59 -2.55
N PRO A 32 3.55 -9.46 -2.63
CA PRO A 32 4.82 -9.33 -1.94
C PRO A 32 4.56 -9.34 -0.43
N ASN A 33 4.81 -10.49 0.19
CA ASN A 33 4.78 -10.62 1.63
C ASN A 33 6.12 -10.09 2.17
N VAL A 34 6.23 -8.77 2.20
CA VAL A 34 7.38 -8.07 2.77
C VAL A 34 7.28 -8.19 4.29
N ASP A 35 8.27 -8.85 4.90
CA ASP A 35 8.43 -8.78 6.34
C ASP A 35 9.02 -7.43 6.72
N ILE A 36 8.36 -6.75 7.65
CA ILE A 36 8.78 -5.43 8.13
C ILE A 36 10.11 -5.51 8.89
N SER A 37 10.46 -6.70 9.42
CA SER A 37 11.76 -6.93 10.02
C SER A 37 12.91 -6.71 9.02
N GLU A 38 12.71 -7.03 7.74
CA GLU A 38 13.69 -6.85 6.66
C GLU A 38 13.92 -5.37 6.34
N MET A 39 12.93 -4.51 6.63
CA MET A 39 12.96 -3.07 6.33
C MET A 39 13.64 -2.23 7.42
N LYS A 40 14.03 -2.81 8.56
CA LYS A 40 14.58 -2.03 9.69
C LYS A 40 15.90 -1.32 9.40
N ASN A 41 16.68 -1.86 8.46
CA ASN A 41 17.96 -1.28 8.05
C ASN A 41 17.83 -0.31 6.86
N GLU A 42 16.63 -0.20 6.29
CA GLU A 42 16.36 0.64 5.13
C GLU A 42 15.72 1.97 5.56
N VAL A 43 15.88 2.99 4.73
CA VAL A 43 15.18 4.27 4.94
C VAL A 43 13.72 4.10 4.51
N ILE A 44 12.80 4.47 5.39
CA ILE A 44 11.35 4.37 5.17
C ILE A 44 10.70 5.74 5.22
N GLY A 45 9.73 5.96 4.33
CA GLY A 45 8.87 7.13 4.34
C GLY A 45 7.72 6.97 5.33
N CYS A 46 7.28 8.06 5.94
CA CYS A 46 6.13 8.05 6.84
C CYS A 46 5.40 9.40 6.81
N ASP A 47 4.08 9.38 6.94
CA ASP A 47 3.29 10.59 7.18
C ASP A 47 3.66 11.20 8.55
N ALA A 48 3.75 12.53 8.63
CA ALA A 48 4.05 13.22 9.89
C ALA A 48 3.00 12.96 10.97
N GLY A 49 3.42 12.98 12.24
CA GLY A 49 2.53 12.92 13.40
C GLY A 49 2.64 11.61 14.19
N SER A 50 1.50 11.07 14.62
CA SER A 50 1.43 9.95 15.56
C SER A 50 1.97 8.62 15.00
N ILE A 51 1.98 8.45 13.67
CA ILE A 51 2.56 7.26 13.02
C ILE A 51 4.06 7.15 13.31
N VAL A 52 4.79 8.27 13.37
CA VAL A 52 6.24 8.28 13.65
C VAL A 52 6.53 7.67 15.03
N ASN A 53 5.78 8.11 16.05
CA ASN A 53 5.94 7.57 17.40
C ASN A 53 5.59 6.08 17.45
N TYR A 54 4.54 5.65 16.73
CA TYR A 54 4.20 4.23 16.66
C TYR A 54 5.32 3.39 16.04
N LEU A 55 5.94 3.88 14.96
CA LEU A 55 7.06 3.19 14.31
C LEU A 55 8.27 3.06 15.23
N ILE A 56 8.57 4.09 16.02
CA ILE A 56 9.71 4.09 16.97
C ILE A 56 9.39 3.25 18.21
N ASP A 57 8.28 3.54 18.88
CA ASP A 57 7.99 3.02 20.23
C ASP A 57 7.42 1.60 20.21
N VAL A 58 6.69 1.22 19.16
CA VAL A 58 5.99 -0.07 19.07
C VAL A 58 6.64 -1.01 18.06
N VAL A 59 6.94 -0.52 16.85
CA VAL A 59 7.55 -1.34 15.79
C VAL A 59 9.08 -1.41 15.94
N HIS A 60 9.66 -0.48 16.72
CA HIS A 60 11.10 -0.36 16.96
C HIS A 60 11.91 -0.16 15.68
N PHE A 61 11.48 0.81 14.86
CA PHE A 61 12.28 1.36 13.78
C PHE A 61 13.33 2.34 14.32
N PRO A 62 14.56 2.32 13.79
CA PRO A 62 15.57 3.32 14.11
C PRO A 62 15.08 4.72 13.67
N PRO A 63 15.03 5.74 14.55
CA PRO A 63 14.55 7.07 14.19
C PRO A 63 15.29 7.70 13.00
N GLU A 64 16.59 7.42 12.87
CA GLU A 64 17.44 7.86 11.77
C GLU A 64 17.02 7.32 10.39
N ASN A 65 16.32 6.19 10.37
CA ASN A 65 15.82 5.56 9.15
C ASN A 65 14.41 6.02 8.78
N ILE A 66 13.78 6.89 9.57
CA ILE A 66 12.43 7.39 9.33
C ILE A 66 12.50 8.76 8.66
N LYS A 67 12.11 8.82 7.38
CA LYS A 67 11.95 10.07 6.65
C LYS A 67 10.49 10.51 6.69
N THR A 68 10.23 11.61 7.41
CA THR A 68 8.89 12.20 7.46
C THR A 68 8.59 12.97 6.18
N MET A 69 7.46 12.67 5.56
CA MET A 69 7.01 13.33 4.34
C MET A 69 6.03 14.44 4.65
N SER A 70 6.22 15.58 3.99
CA SER A 70 5.42 16.79 4.20
C SER A 70 4.24 16.90 3.23
N SER A 71 4.32 16.20 2.09
CA SER A 71 3.32 16.23 1.02
C SER A 71 3.06 14.83 0.47
N HIS A 72 1.81 14.58 0.04
CA HIS A 72 1.42 13.34 -0.63
C HIS A 72 2.22 13.07 -1.92
N GLU A 73 2.72 14.12 -2.58
CA GLU A 73 3.52 13.98 -3.81
C GLU A 73 5.00 13.70 -3.56
N GLU A 74 5.45 13.71 -2.31
CA GLU A 74 6.84 13.46 -1.95
C GLU A 74 7.18 11.97 -2.04
N ASN A 75 6.25 11.10 -1.62
CA ASN A 75 6.44 9.65 -1.62
C ASN A 75 6.81 9.07 -3.00
N PRO A 76 6.07 9.34 -4.10
CA PRO A 76 6.41 8.80 -5.41
C PRO A 76 7.79 9.24 -5.90
N GLN A 77 8.19 10.48 -5.60
CA GLN A 77 9.50 10.99 -6.00
C GLN A 77 10.62 10.37 -5.18
N ALA A 78 10.42 10.23 -3.86
CA ALA A 78 11.37 9.59 -2.96
C ALA A 78 11.62 8.13 -3.36
N PHE A 79 10.56 7.38 -3.70
CA PHE A 79 10.71 6.03 -4.26
C PHE A 79 11.53 6.02 -5.55
N ARG A 80 11.20 6.88 -6.52
CA ARG A 80 11.90 6.94 -7.83
C ARG A 80 13.37 7.33 -7.72
N ARG A 81 13.73 8.10 -6.69
CA ARG A 81 15.11 8.49 -6.41
C ARG A 81 15.87 7.46 -5.56
N GLY A 82 15.21 6.40 -5.09
CA GLY A 82 15.79 5.42 -4.18
C GLY A 82 16.09 5.99 -2.79
N GLU A 83 15.40 7.06 -2.39
CA GLU A 83 15.57 7.67 -1.07
C GLU A 83 14.83 6.92 0.03
N ILE A 84 13.80 6.14 -0.32
CA ILE A 84 13.04 5.28 0.58
C ILE A 84 12.81 3.91 -0.05
N ALA A 85 12.84 2.86 0.77
CA ALA A 85 12.52 1.48 0.36
C ALA A 85 11.04 1.15 0.53
N ALA A 86 10.37 1.76 1.52
CA ALA A 86 8.95 1.57 1.81
C ALA A 86 8.33 2.87 2.34
N ALA A 87 6.99 2.97 2.30
CA ALA A 87 6.25 4.08 2.88
C ALA A 87 5.14 3.57 3.80
N PHE A 88 5.11 4.03 5.04
CA PHE A 88 4.06 3.75 6.01
C PHE A 88 3.03 4.88 5.98
N LEU A 89 1.86 4.57 5.42
CA LEU A 89 0.77 5.50 5.21
C LEU A 89 -0.46 5.06 6.01
N SER A 90 -1.30 6.01 6.39
CA SER A 90 -2.63 5.66 6.89
C SER A 90 -3.41 4.88 5.82
N VAL A 91 -4.26 3.93 6.24
CA VAL A 91 -5.02 3.08 5.31
C VAL A 91 -5.73 3.85 4.19
N PRO A 92 -6.50 4.93 4.45
CA PRO A 92 -7.15 5.66 3.35
C PRO A 92 -6.14 6.36 2.45
N HIS A 93 -5.05 6.91 2.98
CA HIS A 93 -4.00 7.51 2.17
C HIS A 93 -3.31 6.46 1.28
N GLY A 94 -3.03 5.28 1.83
CA GLY A 94 -2.50 4.14 1.09
C GLY A 94 -3.43 3.68 -0.04
N LYS A 95 -4.75 3.59 0.20
CA LYS A 95 -5.73 3.25 -0.84
C LYS A 95 -5.73 4.27 -1.99
N VAL A 96 -5.71 5.56 -1.68
CA VAL A 96 -5.61 6.64 -2.69
C VAL A 96 -4.28 6.56 -3.45
N PHE A 97 -3.18 6.33 -2.73
CA PHE A 97 -1.84 6.22 -3.32
C PHE A 97 -1.77 5.08 -4.33
N ILE A 98 -2.23 3.89 -3.96
CA ILE A 98 -2.24 2.72 -4.84
C ILE A 98 -3.23 2.93 -6.00
N SER A 99 -4.40 3.54 -5.79
CA SER A 99 -5.31 3.88 -6.89
C SER A 99 -4.64 4.81 -7.92
N LYS A 100 -3.92 5.84 -7.46
CA LYS A 100 -3.25 6.82 -8.33
C LYS A 100 -2.00 6.27 -9.04
N TYR A 101 -1.26 5.36 -8.41
CA TYR A 101 0.05 4.89 -8.87
C TYR A 101 0.15 3.36 -9.00
N CYS A 102 -0.96 2.69 -9.34
CA CYS A 102 -1.09 1.23 -9.36
C CYS A 102 -0.10 0.48 -10.28
N ASN A 103 0.47 1.17 -11.28
CA ASN A 103 1.45 0.58 -12.19
C ASN A 103 2.88 0.58 -11.62
N ASP A 104 3.18 1.49 -10.69
CA ASP A 104 4.53 1.71 -10.16
C ASP A 104 4.69 1.09 -8.76
N PHE A 105 3.61 1.01 -7.98
CA PHE A 105 3.65 0.63 -6.57
C PHE A 105 2.56 -0.35 -6.17
N VAL A 106 2.82 -1.08 -5.08
CA VAL A 106 1.91 -2.08 -4.51
C VAL A 106 1.89 -1.95 -2.99
N ALA A 107 0.73 -2.21 -2.38
CA ALA A 107 0.64 -2.34 -0.94
C ALA A 107 1.23 -3.69 -0.50
N ALA A 108 2.10 -3.68 0.50
CA ALA A 108 2.79 -4.86 1.00
C ALA A 108 2.78 -4.89 2.54
N GLY A 109 2.86 -6.09 3.09
CA GLY A 109 2.92 -6.31 4.54
C GLY A 109 1.58 -6.20 5.28
N PRO A 110 1.60 -6.32 6.62
CA PRO A 110 0.40 -6.28 7.45
C PRO A 110 -0.18 -4.86 7.58
N ILE A 111 -1.50 -4.77 7.70
CA ILE A 111 -2.20 -3.53 8.03
C ILE A 111 -2.23 -3.35 9.54
N TYR A 112 -1.64 -2.26 10.04
CA TYR A 112 -1.67 -1.92 11.46
C TYR A 112 -2.91 -1.06 11.80
N ASN A 113 -3.86 -1.65 12.53
CA ASN A 113 -5.06 -0.96 12.98
C ASN A 113 -4.84 -0.38 14.38
N PHE A 114 -4.23 0.81 14.47
CA PHE A 114 -4.03 1.49 15.76
C PHE A 114 -4.82 2.80 15.91
N ALA A 115 -5.45 3.29 14.84
CA ALA A 115 -6.30 4.49 14.88
C ALA A 115 -7.33 4.51 13.75
N GLY A 116 -8.41 5.28 13.96
CA GLY A 116 -9.45 5.54 12.97
C GLY A 116 -9.78 7.03 12.89
N PHE A 117 -10.48 7.42 11.82
CA PHE A 117 -10.99 8.79 11.66
C PHE A 117 -12.32 8.95 12.39
N GLY A 118 -12.60 10.17 12.84
CA GLY A 118 -13.83 10.49 13.54
C GLY A 118 -14.19 11.97 13.44
N PHE A 119 -15.42 12.30 13.84
CA PHE A 119 -15.93 13.66 13.85
C PHE A 119 -15.74 14.27 15.24
N ALA A 120 -15.19 15.48 15.30
CA ALA A 120 -14.93 16.17 16.55
C ALA A 120 -16.02 17.20 16.84
N PHE A 121 -16.54 17.17 18.06
CA PHE A 121 -17.52 18.14 18.57
C PHE A 121 -17.03 18.79 19.86
N PRO A 122 -17.44 20.04 20.16
CA PRO A 122 -17.20 20.63 21.46
C PRO A 122 -17.73 19.74 22.58
N LYS A 123 -17.04 19.76 23.73
CA LYS A 123 -17.47 18.98 24.90
C LYS A 123 -18.90 19.37 25.29
N ARG A 124 -19.76 18.37 25.50
CA ARG A 124 -21.21 18.52 25.77
C ARG A 124 -22.04 19.09 24.61
N SER A 125 -21.57 18.95 23.37
CA SER A 125 -22.39 19.24 22.19
C SER A 125 -23.66 18.38 22.21
N PRO A 126 -24.87 18.98 22.07
CA PRO A 126 -26.11 18.23 21.98
C PRO A 126 -26.22 17.45 20.67
N MET A 127 -25.40 17.76 19.65
CA MET A 127 -25.43 17.09 18.34
C MET A 127 -24.66 15.77 18.33
N LEU A 128 -23.82 15.51 19.33
CA LEU A 128 -22.95 14.33 19.35
C LEU A 128 -23.73 13.00 19.27
N PRO A 129 -24.83 12.79 20.04
CA PRO A 129 -25.59 11.55 19.98
C PRO A 129 -26.23 11.33 18.60
N ASP A 130 -26.99 12.32 18.12
CA ASP A 130 -27.69 12.26 16.83
C ASP A 130 -26.71 12.01 15.68
N PHE A 131 -25.57 12.69 15.67
CA PHE A 131 -24.56 12.51 14.63
C PHE A 131 -23.91 11.13 14.70
N SER A 132 -23.66 10.61 15.90
CA SER A 132 -23.08 9.26 16.07
C SER A 132 -24.05 8.19 15.60
N GLU A 133 -25.35 8.35 15.88
CA GLU A 133 -26.42 7.46 15.42
C GLU A 133 -26.52 7.44 13.89
N ILE A 134 -26.55 8.61 13.25
CA ILE A 134 -26.60 8.71 11.78
C ILE A 134 -25.36 8.07 11.14
N ILE A 135 -24.17 8.31 11.68
CA ILE A 135 -22.94 7.69 11.18
C ILE A 135 -22.99 6.17 11.32
N LEU A 136 -23.48 5.65 12.46
CA LEU A 136 -23.65 4.22 12.65
C LEU A 136 -24.62 3.62 11.63
N GLU A 137 -25.78 4.25 11.41
CA GLU A 137 -26.73 3.80 10.39
C GLU A 137 -26.11 3.77 8.99
N LEU A 138 -25.31 4.78 8.62
CA LEU A 138 -24.63 4.83 7.32
C LEU A 138 -23.60 3.72 7.17
N ILE A 139 -22.90 3.36 8.25
CA ILE A 139 -21.96 2.23 8.28
C ILE A 139 -22.71 0.92 8.13
N GLU A 140 -23.77 0.70 8.91
CA GLU A 140 -24.57 -0.54 8.89
C GLU A 140 -25.26 -0.76 7.55
N LYS A 141 -25.72 0.31 6.89
CA LYS A 141 -26.30 0.29 5.54
C LYS A 141 -25.24 0.15 4.44
N GLY A 142 -23.94 0.13 4.76
CA GLY A 142 -22.85 0.02 3.80
C GLY A 142 -22.56 1.30 2.99
N ARG A 143 -23.25 2.40 3.28
CA ARG A 143 -23.17 3.67 2.52
C ARG A 143 -21.77 4.29 2.57
N VAL A 144 -21.08 4.14 3.70
CA VAL A 144 -19.69 4.63 3.83
C VAL A 144 -18.75 3.87 2.89
N GLN A 145 -18.94 2.56 2.74
CA GLN A 145 -18.13 1.75 1.83
C GLN A 145 -18.46 2.04 0.36
N GLU A 146 -19.73 2.29 0.03
CA GLU A 146 -20.15 2.76 -1.30
C GLU A 146 -19.44 4.06 -1.68
N LEU A 147 -19.49 5.06 -0.79
CA LEU A 147 -18.81 6.35 -0.97
C LEU A 147 -17.29 6.18 -1.11
N GLU A 148 -16.67 5.35 -0.26
CA GLU A 148 -15.23 5.07 -0.37
C GLU A 148 -14.87 4.50 -1.75
N ASN A 149 -15.64 3.51 -2.24
CA ASN A 149 -15.41 2.91 -3.54
C ASN A 149 -15.65 3.88 -4.70
N GLU A 150 -16.64 4.76 -4.59
CA GLU A 150 -16.90 5.80 -5.60
C GLU A 150 -15.77 6.83 -5.66
N MET A 151 -15.20 7.20 -4.51
CA MET A 151 -14.11 8.18 -4.44
C MET A 151 -12.74 7.61 -4.85
N LEU A 152 -12.55 6.30 -4.76
CA LEU A 152 -11.31 5.62 -5.15
C LEU A 152 -11.26 5.18 -6.62
N ARG A 153 -12.38 5.24 -7.33
CA ARG A 153 -12.47 5.02 -8.78
C ARG A 153 -11.95 6.21 -9.57
#